data_AF-A0A9N9XQ14-F1
#
_entry.id   AF-A0A9N9XQ14-F1
#
_cell.length_a   1.000
_cell.length_b   1.000
_cell.length_c   1.000
_cell.angle_alpha   90.00
_cell.angle_beta   90.00
_cell.angle_gamma   90.00
#
_symmetry.space_group_name_H-M   'P 1'
#
loop_
_entity.id
_entity.type
_entity.pdbx_description
1 polymer ?
#
loop_
_entity_poly.entity_id
_entity_poly.type
_entity_poly.pdbx_seq_one_letter_code
_entity_poly.pdbx_strand_id
1 'polypeptide(L)'
;MLHFVPSFLTFILPFIYARPEGIILPYKDNKILEYCKSSENAFYKKNIIQSPWYLFLLILLVCIFLLIFLGLIKGLLGLCSKSIGELGLGLLVDLPKPIDKYREKSLLNIPVQYDIEGWPIHPYENERSVRVFSVKTEFCLNVIFFLACPLALCIHLCKLCCEKPDTDEYKKGCFCNVSMLKMNERLKKKRKGGYKSVRHVDIYDDNDRNEDEDTKYVINQMRHSQLSLQKGF
;
A
#
# COMPACT_ATOMS: atom_id res chain seq x y z
N MET A 1 27.83 20.42 -27.45
CA MET A 1 27.55 19.15 -26.74
C MET A 1 28.20 19.24 -25.37
N LEU A 2 27.45 19.69 -24.36
CA LEU A 2 27.92 19.72 -22.97
C LEU A 2 27.80 18.31 -22.39
N HIS A 3 28.93 17.74 -21.96
CA HIS A 3 28.99 16.52 -21.18
C HIS A 3 28.36 16.77 -19.80
N PHE A 4 27.07 16.48 -19.68
CA PHE A 4 26.37 16.38 -18.41
C PHE A 4 26.79 15.06 -17.74
N VAL A 5 27.99 15.04 -17.17
CA VAL A 5 28.40 13.97 -16.25
C VAL A 5 27.53 14.13 -15.00
N PRO A 6 26.69 13.15 -14.65
CA PRO A 6 25.77 13.31 -13.52
C PRO A 6 26.56 13.49 -12.24
N SER A 7 26.33 14.62 -11.56
CA SER A 7 26.87 15.01 -10.24
C SER A 7 26.57 14.03 -9.10
N PHE A 8 26.01 12.86 -9.43
CA PHE A 8 25.76 11.75 -8.53
C PHE A 8 27.04 11.00 -8.15
N LEU A 9 28.01 10.84 -9.05
CA LEU A 9 29.27 10.16 -8.71
C LEU A 9 30.10 10.95 -7.68
N THR A 10 30.03 12.27 -7.70
CA THR A 10 30.74 13.13 -6.74
C THR A 10 30.23 13.02 -5.31
N PHE A 11 28.98 12.59 -5.09
CA PHE A 11 28.44 12.39 -3.74
C PHE A 11 28.77 11.02 -3.14
N ILE A 12 29.08 10.01 -3.97
CA ILE A 12 29.36 8.64 -3.50
C ILE A 12 30.87 8.42 -3.23
N LEU A 13 31.74 9.13 -3.98
CA LEU A 13 33.19 9.03 -3.83
C LEU A 13 33.75 9.35 -2.42
N PRO A 14 33.24 10.32 -1.64
CA PRO A 14 33.76 10.60 -0.30
C PRO A 14 33.44 9.47 0.70
N PHE A 15 32.34 8.73 0.51
CA PHE A 15 31.96 7.62 1.40
C PHE A 15 32.80 6.37 1.15
N ILE A 16 33.28 6.16 -0.08
CA ILE A 16 34.18 5.05 -0.41
C ILE A 16 35.64 5.41 -0.10
N TYR A 17 35.99 6.70 -0.10
CA TYR A 17 37.35 7.21 0.11
C TYR A 17 37.54 7.93 1.45
N ALA A 18 36.78 7.55 2.49
CA ALA A 18 37.07 7.96 3.87
C ALA A 18 38.35 7.24 4.35
N ARG A 19 39.49 7.77 3.95
CA ARG A 19 40.83 7.36 4.39
C ARG A 19 40.98 7.76 5.86
N PRO A 20 41.27 6.85 6.80
CA PRO A 20 41.56 7.24 8.16
C PRO A 20 42.92 7.95 8.17
N GLU A 21 42.91 9.28 8.28
CA GLU A 21 44.14 10.03 8.51
C GLU A 21 44.69 9.66 9.89
N GLY A 22 45.79 8.89 9.86
CA GLY A 22 46.54 8.53 11.05
C GLY A 22 47.19 9.77 11.63
N ILE A 23 46.81 10.10 12.86
CA ILE A 23 47.48 11.10 13.69
C ILE A 23 48.94 10.63 13.90
N ILE A 24 49.89 11.37 13.32
CA ILE A 24 51.32 11.17 13.58
C ILE A 24 51.64 11.83 14.91
N LEU A 25 51.71 11.04 15.98
CA LEU A 25 52.30 11.46 17.25
C LEU A 25 53.84 11.26 17.19
N PRO A 26 54.64 12.26 17.59
CA PRO A 26 56.10 12.09 17.67
C PRO A 26 56.46 11.13 18.80
N TYR A 27 57.10 10.03 18.42
CA TYR A 27 57.59 8.95 19.27
C TYR A 27 58.81 9.43 20.08
N LYS A 28 58.74 9.28 21.41
CA LYS A 28 59.90 9.36 22.32
C LYS A 28 60.12 7.96 22.89
N ASP A 29 61.34 7.46 22.68
CA ASP A 29 61.84 6.14 23.01
C ASP A 29 61.30 5.56 24.32
N ASN A 30 60.82 4.31 24.27
CA ASN A 30 61.13 3.30 25.28
C ASN A 30 60.84 1.88 24.78
N LYS A 31 61.85 1.03 24.99
CA LYS A 31 62.15 -0.26 24.35
C LYS A 31 61.36 -1.46 24.90
N ILE A 32 60.10 -1.28 25.33
CA ILE A 32 59.30 -2.37 25.90
C ILE A 32 57.84 -2.25 25.43
N LEU A 33 57.55 -2.48 24.16
CA LEU A 33 56.17 -2.70 23.70
C LEU A 33 56.08 -3.43 22.35
N GLU A 34 56.95 -4.41 22.11
CA GLU A 34 57.08 -5.05 20.79
C GLU A 34 56.30 -6.37 20.63
N TYR A 35 55.42 -6.73 21.58
CA TYR A 35 54.65 -7.99 21.51
C TYR A 35 53.12 -7.85 21.56
N CYS A 36 52.55 -6.65 21.68
CA CYS A 36 51.09 -6.45 21.74
C CYS A 36 50.55 -5.50 20.68
N LYS A 37 51.05 -5.56 19.43
CA LYS A 37 50.54 -4.72 18.34
C LYS A 37 50.33 -5.43 17.01
N SER A 38 50.12 -6.75 17.04
CA SER A 38 49.95 -7.58 15.84
C SER A 38 48.74 -8.52 15.89
N SER A 39 47.61 -8.08 16.44
CA SER A 39 46.39 -8.91 16.41
C SER A 39 45.04 -8.20 16.27
N GLU A 40 44.94 -6.87 16.36
CA GLU A 40 43.61 -6.21 16.30
C GLU A 40 43.23 -5.63 14.93
N ASN A 41 44.17 -5.44 14.00
CA ASN A 41 43.89 -4.74 12.74
C ASN A 41 43.95 -5.60 11.47
N ALA A 42 44.25 -6.90 11.58
CA ALA A 42 44.34 -7.79 10.42
C ALA A 42 43.00 -8.41 10.00
N PHE A 43 42.01 -8.47 10.91
CA PHE A 43 40.73 -9.15 10.63
C PHE A 43 39.72 -8.27 9.85
N TYR A 44 39.80 -6.94 10.00
CA TYR A 44 38.90 -6.00 9.31
C TYR A 44 39.44 -5.48 7.98
N LYS A 45 40.70 -5.79 7.65
CA LYS A 45 41.35 -5.41 6.38
C LYS A 45 41.24 -6.49 5.30
N LYS A 46 40.36 -7.48 5.50
CA LYS A 46 39.86 -8.29 4.40
C LYS A 46 38.93 -7.37 3.62
N ASN A 47 39.41 -6.83 2.49
CA ASN A 47 38.73 -5.82 1.69
C ASN A 47 37.22 -6.12 1.65
N ILE A 48 36.39 -5.19 2.12
CA ILE A 48 34.91 -5.33 2.13
C ILE A 48 34.40 -5.74 0.72
N ILE A 49 35.14 -5.32 -0.30
CA ILE A 49 34.94 -5.63 -1.73
C ILE A 49 35.13 -7.12 -2.07
N GLN A 50 35.89 -7.89 -1.30
CA GLN A 50 36.20 -9.28 -1.62
C GLN A 50 35.06 -10.24 -1.28
N SER A 51 34.15 -9.87 -0.36
CA SER A 51 33.02 -10.75 -0.06
C SER A 51 31.81 -10.37 -0.95
N PRO A 52 31.26 -11.33 -1.73
CA PRO A 52 30.19 -11.04 -2.68
C PRO A 52 28.90 -10.53 -2.02
N TRP A 53 28.65 -10.95 -0.78
CA TRP A 53 27.45 -10.54 -0.03
C TRP A 53 27.47 -9.05 0.36
N TYR A 54 28.64 -8.50 0.74
CA TYR A 54 28.77 -7.07 1.04
C TYR A 54 28.57 -6.23 -0.22
N LEU A 55 29.11 -6.68 -1.36
CA LEU A 55 28.88 -6.01 -2.65
C LEU A 55 27.40 -6.01 -3.02
N PHE A 56 26.71 -7.14 -2.85
CA PHE A 56 25.27 -7.23 -3.09
C PHE A 56 24.47 -6.27 -2.19
N LEU A 57 24.76 -6.23 -0.89
CA LEU A 57 24.11 -5.30 0.03
C LEU A 57 24.37 -3.84 -0.33
N LEU A 58 25.60 -3.52 -0.76
CA LEU A 58 25.96 -2.16 -1.18
C LEU A 58 25.21 -1.75 -2.45
N ILE A 59 25.12 -2.64 -3.44
CA ILE A 59 24.33 -2.40 -4.67
C ILE A 59 22.85 -2.19 -4.31
N LEU A 60 22.29 -3.07 -3.46
CA LEU A 60 20.91 -2.96 -2.99
C LEU A 60 20.65 -1.61 -2.30
N LEU A 61 21.56 -1.19 -1.42
CA LEU A 61 21.47 0.09 -0.72
C LEU A 61 21.49 1.27 -1.70
N VAL A 62 22.39 1.25 -2.68
CA VAL A 62 22.47 2.28 -3.73
C VAL A 62 21.19 2.29 -4.57
N CYS A 63 20.65 1.13 -4.95
CA CYS A 63 19.38 1.04 -5.67
C CYS A 63 18.22 1.64 -4.88
N ILE A 64 18.08 1.29 -3.60
CA ILE A 64 17.05 1.85 -2.71
C ILE A 64 17.19 3.38 -2.61
N PHE A 65 18.42 3.87 -2.44
CA PHE A 65 18.70 5.30 -2.37
C PHE A 65 18.29 6.03 -3.67
N LEU A 66 18.63 5.48 -4.84
CA LEU A 66 18.23 6.04 -6.13
C LEU A 66 16.71 6.04 -6.32
N LEU A 67 16.01 4.99 -5.89
CA LEU A 67 14.54 4.92 -5.96
C LEU A 67 13.88 5.98 -5.08
N ILE A 68 14.39 6.17 -3.85
CA ILE A 68 13.92 7.24 -2.96
C ILE A 68 14.16 8.60 -3.60
N PHE A 69 15.36 8.82 -4.18
CA PHE A 69 15.69 10.08 -4.83
C PHE A 69 14.79 10.39 -6.04
N LEU A 70 14.49 9.39 -6.88
CA LEU A 70 13.52 9.53 -7.97
C LEU A 70 12.11 9.82 -7.46
N GLY A 71 11.70 9.17 -6.37
CA GLY A 71 10.45 9.45 -5.67
C GLY A 71 10.37 10.89 -5.17
N LEU A 72 11.46 11.42 -4.61
CA LEU A 72 11.53 12.82 -4.19
C LEU A 72 11.41 13.78 -5.37
N ILE A 73 12.13 13.53 -6.48
CA ILE A 73 11.99 14.36 -7.70
C ILE A 73 10.56 14.35 -8.20
N LYS A 74 9.94 13.17 -8.32
CA LYS A 74 8.53 13.07 -8.77
C LYS A 74 7.58 13.75 -7.78
N GLY A 75 7.83 13.60 -6.48
CA GLY A 75 7.08 14.31 -5.43
C GLY A 75 7.14 15.82 -5.61
N LEU A 76 8.34 16.38 -5.84
CA LEU A 76 8.53 17.81 -6.11
C LEU A 76 7.84 18.25 -7.42
N LEU A 77 7.95 17.47 -8.49
CA LEU A 77 7.25 17.76 -9.76
C LEU A 77 5.72 17.71 -9.60
N GLY A 78 5.20 16.80 -8.76
CA GLY A 78 3.79 16.73 -8.42
C GLY A 78 3.29 17.95 -7.64
N LEU A 79 4.15 18.58 -6.83
CA LEU A 79 3.83 19.86 -6.19
C LEU A 79 3.70 21.00 -7.21
N CYS A 80 4.51 20.97 -8.28
CA CYS A 80 4.47 21.99 -9.34
C CYS A 80 3.27 21.81 -10.28
N SER A 81 2.87 20.56 -10.57
CA SER A 81 1.77 20.27 -11.51
C SER A 81 0.90 19.11 -11.02
N LYS A 82 -0.39 19.40 -10.81
CA LYS A 82 -1.42 18.42 -10.43
C LYS A 82 -1.44 17.22 -11.39
N SER A 83 -1.35 17.47 -12.70
CA SER A 83 -1.41 16.41 -13.71
C SER A 83 -0.26 15.41 -13.57
N ILE A 84 0.94 15.87 -13.18
CA ILE A 84 2.12 15.00 -12.97
C ILE A 84 2.01 14.26 -11.64
N GLY A 85 1.48 14.95 -10.62
CA GLY A 85 1.29 14.42 -9.28
C GLY A 85 0.22 13.33 -9.20
N GLU A 86 -0.79 13.36 -10.08
CA GLU A 86 -1.83 12.33 -10.18
C GLU A 86 -1.43 11.17 -11.11
N LEU A 87 -0.47 11.40 -12.01
CA LEU A 87 -0.03 10.37 -12.97
C LEU A 87 0.61 9.18 -12.25
N GLY A 88 -0.05 8.03 -12.35
CA GLY A 88 0.36 6.76 -11.76
C GLY A 88 -0.20 6.48 -10.36
N LEU A 89 -0.83 7.45 -9.68
CA LEU A 89 -1.39 7.21 -8.33
C LEU A 89 -2.56 6.22 -8.36
N GLY A 90 -3.31 6.17 -9.46
CA GLY A 90 -4.38 5.19 -9.66
C GLY A 90 -3.91 3.73 -9.69
N LEU A 91 -2.61 3.48 -9.91
CA LEU A 91 -2.03 2.13 -9.79
C LEU A 91 -1.71 1.76 -8.34
N LEU A 92 -1.56 2.77 -7.46
CA LEU A 92 -1.12 2.58 -6.09
C LEU A 92 -2.29 2.59 -5.09
N VAL A 93 -3.34 3.35 -5.41
CA VAL A 93 -4.52 3.52 -4.58
C VAL A 93 -5.74 3.26 -5.43
N ASP A 94 -6.67 2.47 -4.91
CA ASP A 94 -7.99 2.30 -5.52
C ASP A 94 -8.76 3.62 -5.41
N LEU A 95 -8.97 4.28 -6.55
CA LEU A 95 -9.85 5.45 -6.69
C LEU A 95 -11.19 4.99 -7.28
N PRO A 96 -12.33 5.63 -6.92
CA PRO A 96 -12.45 6.88 -6.16
C PRO A 96 -12.55 6.70 -4.64
N LYS A 97 -11.78 7.49 -3.90
CA LYS A 97 -11.83 7.51 -2.43
C LYS A 97 -12.78 8.62 -1.95
N PRO A 98 -13.75 8.33 -1.06
CA PRO A 98 -14.62 9.36 -0.50
C PRO A 98 -13.79 10.35 0.32
N ILE A 99 -14.08 11.63 0.14
CA ILE A 99 -13.51 12.76 0.86
C ILE A 99 -14.59 13.43 1.72
N ASP A 100 -14.26 13.78 2.97
CA ASP A 100 -15.25 14.38 3.86
C ASP A 100 -15.56 15.84 3.49
N LYS A 101 -14.54 16.56 3.00
CA LYS A 101 -14.60 17.99 2.65
C LYS A 101 -13.68 18.30 1.49
N TYR A 102 -14.05 19.33 0.70
CA TYR A 102 -13.14 19.90 -0.28
C TYR A 102 -11.90 20.48 0.39
N ARG A 103 -10.74 20.30 -0.25
CA ARG A 103 -9.45 20.80 0.28
C ARG A 103 -9.15 22.23 -0.18
N GLU A 104 -9.88 22.72 -1.17
CA GLU A 104 -9.74 24.05 -1.73
C GLU A 104 -10.42 25.09 -0.83
N LYS A 105 -9.73 26.21 -0.56
CA LYS A 105 -10.20 27.23 0.39
C LYS A 105 -11.57 27.82 0.02
N SER A 106 -11.85 27.94 -1.27
CA SER A 106 -13.13 28.44 -1.82
C SER A 106 -14.31 27.51 -1.55
N LEU A 107 -14.06 26.21 -1.34
CA LEU A 107 -15.10 25.18 -1.26
C LEU A 107 -15.23 24.54 0.13
N LEU A 108 -14.44 24.98 1.11
CA LEU A 108 -14.37 24.38 2.45
C LEU A 108 -15.73 24.22 3.17
N ASN A 109 -16.65 25.15 2.92
CA ASN A 109 -17.97 25.19 3.57
C ASN A 109 -19.08 24.51 2.76
N ILE A 110 -18.75 23.97 1.59
CA ILE A 110 -19.73 23.35 0.68
C ILE A 110 -19.66 21.83 0.85
N PRO A 111 -20.81 21.14 0.94
CA PRO A 111 -20.82 19.68 0.99
C PRO A 111 -20.25 19.09 -0.31
N VAL A 112 -19.44 18.04 -0.17
CA VAL A 112 -18.85 17.34 -1.32
C VAL A 112 -19.93 16.69 -2.16
N GLN A 113 -19.92 17.00 -3.46
CA GLN A 113 -20.75 16.39 -4.47
C GLN A 113 -19.93 15.33 -5.23
N TYR A 114 -20.61 14.24 -5.58
CA TYR A 114 -20.02 13.11 -6.29
C TYR A 114 -20.75 12.87 -7.60
N ASP A 115 -20.01 12.44 -8.61
CA ASP A 115 -20.53 11.98 -9.89
C ASP A 115 -21.15 10.56 -9.77
N ILE A 116 -21.81 10.08 -10.82
CA ILE A 116 -22.36 8.72 -10.94
C ILE A 116 -21.31 7.63 -10.74
N GLU A 117 -20.05 7.92 -11.06
CA GLU A 117 -18.91 7.03 -10.88
C GLU A 117 -18.28 7.13 -9.48
N GLY A 118 -18.79 7.99 -8.60
CA GLY A 118 -18.27 8.19 -7.24
C GLY A 118 -17.08 9.15 -7.14
N TRP A 119 -16.75 9.90 -8.20
CA TRP A 119 -15.68 10.90 -8.19
C TRP A 119 -16.15 12.23 -7.61
N PRO A 120 -15.33 12.91 -6.77
CA PRO A 120 -15.68 14.25 -6.30
C PRO A 120 -15.65 15.26 -7.46
N ILE A 121 -16.72 16.02 -7.59
CA ILE A 121 -16.88 17.04 -8.65
C ILE A 121 -16.89 18.44 -8.06
N HIS A 122 -16.50 19.43 -8.86
CA HIS A 122 -16.61 20.84 -8.49
C HIS A 122 -18.08 21.27 -8.47
N PRO A 123 -18.61 21.88 -7.39
CA PRO A 123 -20.05 22.08 -7.22
C PRO A 123 -20.66 23.12 -8.18
N TYR A 124 -19.83 23.99 -8.77
CA TYR A 124 -20.29 25.04 -9.70
C TYR A 124 -20.03 24.71 -11.17
N GLU A 125 -19.02 23.88 -11.45
CA GLU A 125 -18.57 23.59 -12.82
C GLU A 125 -18.97 22.16 -13.25
N ASN A 126 -19.31 21.30 -12.29
CA ASN A 126 -19.56 19.86 -12.49
C ASN A 126 -18.39 19.11 -13.15
N GLU A 127 -17.18 19.66 -13.06
CA GLU A 127 -15.97 19.02 -13.58
C GLU A 127 -15.21 18.26 -12.48
N ARG A 128 -14.44 17.23 -12.87
CA ARG A 128 -13.53 16.47 -12.00
C ARG A 128 -12.22 17.22 -11.75
N SER A 129 -12.30 18.53 -11.52
CA SER A 129 -11.15 19.43 -11.33
C SER A 129 -10.62 19.47 -9.89
N VAL A 130 -11.37 18.90 -8.95
CA VAL A 130 -11.08 18.93 -7.51
C VAL A 130 -9.92 18.02 -7.13
N ARG A 131 -9.10 18.43 -6.15
CA ARG A 131 -8.06 17.55 -5.57
C ARG A 131 -8.63 16.53 -4.57
N VAL A 132 -8.44 15.25 -4.86
CA VAL A 132 -8.84 14.13 -3.96
C VAL A 132 -7.90 14.04 -2.74
N PHE A 133 -6.59 14.14 -2.98
CA PHE A 133 -5.56 14.01 -1.94
C PHE A 133 -5.05 15.37 -1.45
N SER A 134 -4.53 15.41 -0.22
CA SER A 134 -3.81 16.58 0.28
C SER A 134 -2.49 16.65 -0.44
N VAL A 135 -2.00 17.86 -0.65
CA VAL A 135 -0.64 18.11 -1.16
C VAL A 135 0.41 17.27 -0.41
N LYS A 136 0.30 17.18 0.92
CA LYS A 136 1.19 16.33 1.75
C LYS A 136 1.07 14.84 1.43
N THR A 137 -0.15 14.35 1.24
CA THR A 137 -0.42 12.94 0.94
C THR A 137 -0.01 12.59 -0.48
N GLU A 138 -0.29 13.47 -1.44
CA GLU A 138 0.14 13.37 -2.83
C GLU A 138 1.67 13.33 -2.93
N PHE A 139 2.37 14.18 -2.18
CA PHE A 139 3.83 14.12 -2.06
C PHE A 139 4.30 12.77 -1.50
N CYS A 140 3.76 12.32 -0.36
CA CYS A 140 4.14 11.04 0.23
C CYS A 140 3.88 9.85 -0.71
N LEU A 141 2.73 9.83 -1.39
CA LEU A 141 2.38 8.77 -2.35
C LEU A 141 3.34 8.77 -3.54
N ASN A 142 3.69 9.94 -4.08
CA ASN A 142 4.67 10.05 -5.17
C ASN A 142 6.08 9.62 -4.76
N VAL A 143 6.49 9.88 -3.51
CA VAL A 143 7.79 9.41 -2.98
C VAL A 143 7.80 7.89 -2.86
N ILE A 144 6.72 7.31 -2.32
CA ILE A 144 6.60 5.87 -2.10
C ILE A 144 6.36 5.12 -3.42
N PHE A 145 5.81 5.76 -4.46
CA PHE A 145 5.48 5.13 -5.73
C PHE A 145 6.63 4.31 -6.34
N PHE A 146 7.84 4.87 -6.39
CA PHE A 146 9.02 4.18 -6.94
C PHE A 146 9.53 3.03 -6.07
N LEU A 147 9.21 3.02 -4.77
CA LEU A 147 9.52 1.89 -3.89
C LEU A 147 8.43 0.81 -3.97
N ALA A 148 7.17 1.23 -3.97
CA ALA A 148 6.04 0.31 -3.94
C ALA A 148 5.85 -0.42 -5.27
N CYS A 149 6.12 0.21 -6.42
CA CYS A 149 5.99 -0.42 -7.74
C CYS A 149 6.85 -1.68 -7.90
N PRO A 150 8.18 -1.66 -7.66
CA PRO A 150 9.00 -2.88 -7.75
C PRO A 150 8.62 -3.92 -6.69
N LEU A 151 8.20 -3.50 -5.49
CA LEU A 151 7.71 -4.43 -4.47
C LEU A 151 6.42 -5.13 -4.90
N ALA A 152 5.49 -4.39 -5.50
CA ALA A 152 4.25 -4.94 -6.04
C ALA A 152 4.53 -5.92 -7.19
N LEU A 153 5.49 -5.59 -8.07
CA LEU A 153 5.93 -6.49 -9.13
C LEU A 153 6.57 -7.76 -8.54
N CYS A 154 7.45 -7.64 -7.54
CA CYS A 154 8.03 -8.79 -6.85
C CYS A 154 6.95 -9.67 -6.24
N ILE A 155 5.94 -9.10 -5.56
CA ILE A 155 4.82 -9.87 -5.00
C ILE A 155 4.04 -10.56 -6.12
N HIS A 156 3.79 -9.89 -7.24
CA HIS A 156 3.07 -10.47 -8.37
C HIS A 156 3.85 -11.62 -9.01
N LEU A 157 5.16 -11.46 -9.20
CA LEU A 157 6.03 -12.52 -9.69
C LEU A 157 6.11 -13.69 -8.70
N CYS A 158 6.20 -13.42 -7.40
CA CYS A 158 6.15 -14.45 -6.37
C CYS A 158 4.82 -15.21 -6.40
N LYS A 159 3.69 -14.53 -6.63
CA LYS A 159 2.39 -15.21 -6.82
C LYS A 159 2.45 -16.14 -8.03
N LEU A 160 2.91 -15.67 -9.19
CA LEU A 160 3.01 -16.51 -10.40
C LEU A 160 3.95 -17.71 -10.22
N CYS A 161 5.03 -17.57 -9.44
CA CYS A 161 5.95 -18.68 -9.16
C CYS A 161 5.42 -19.68 -8.10
N CYS A 162 4.58 -19.23 -7.17
CA CYS A 162 4.05 -20.02 -6.07
C CYS A 162 2.61 -20.54 -6.31
N GLU A 163 1.93 -20.04 -7.34
CA GLU A 163 0.64 -20.54 -7.79
C GLU A 163 0.88 -21.90 -8.42
N LYS A 164 0.76 -22.94 -7.59
CA LYS A 164 0.67 -24.31 -8.07
C LYS A 164 -0.45 -24.36 -9.11
N PRO A 165 -0.29 -25.06 -10.24
CA PRO A 165 -1.40 -25.29 -11.15
C PRO A 165 -2.53 -25.90 -10.34
N ASP A 166 -3.64 -25.18 -10.20
CA ASP A 166 -4.85 -25.69 -9.60
C ASP A 166 -5.20 -26.97 -10.37
N THR A 167 -5.00 -28.11 -9.73
CA THR A 167 -5.80 -29.29 -10.02
C THR A 167 -7.18 -28.92 -9.51
N ASP A 168 -8.14 -28.79 -10.42
CA ASP A 168 -9.49 -28.20 -10.28
C ASP A 168 -10.42 -28.88 -9.24
N GLU A 169 -9.94 -29.26 -8.05
CA GLU A 169 -10.75 -30.05 -7.11
C GLU A 169 -10.91 -29.49 -5.69
N TYR A 170 -10.26 -28.37 -5.31
CA TYR A 170 -10.33 -27.88 -3.93
C TYR A 170 -10.39 -26.35 -3.75
N LYS A 171 -11.26 -25.65 -4.50
CA LYS A 171 -11.71 -24.29 -4.13
C LYS A 171 -13.08 -24.31 -3.44
N LYS A 172 -13.14 -24.95 -2.27
CA LYS A 172 -14.13 -24.67 -1.23
C LYS A 172 -13.38 -24.36 0.06
N GLY A 173 -13.26 -23.08 0.38
CA GLY A 173 -12.89 -22.63 1.71
C GLY A 173 -11.48 -22.05 1.82
N CYS A 174 -11.24 -20.88 1.24
CA CYS A 174 -10.42 -19.87 1.92
C CYS A 174 -10.65 -18.49 1.29
N PHE A 175 -11.04 -17.52 2.11
CA PHE A 175 -11.20 -16.09 1.80
C PHE A 175 -12.49 -15.64 1.10
N CYS A 176 -13.62 -15.76 1.80
CA CYS A 176 -14.78 -14.86 1.63
C CYS A 176 -15.29 -14.34 2.99
N ASN A 177 -14.37 -13.98 3.89
CA ASN A 177 -14.70 -13.25 5.12
C ASN A 177 -13.69 -12.10 5.32
N VAL A 178 -13.61 -11.22 4.34
CA VAL A 178 -13.39 -9.80 4.66
C VAL A 178 -14.77 -9.18 4.57
N SER A 179 -15.37 -8.95 5.74
CA SER A 179 -16.56 -8.13 5.87
C SER A 179 -16.22 -6.73 5.39
N MET A 180 -16.41 -6.46 4.09
CA MET A 180 -16.61 -5.09 3.64
C MET A 180 -17.89 -4.62 4.30
N LEU A 181 -17.75 -3.80 5.35
CA LEU A 181 -18.80 -2.92 5.82
C LEU A 181 -19.18 -2.01 4.65
N LYS A 182 -20.12 -2.49 3.82
CA LYS A 182 -20.79 -1.71 2.80
C LYS A 182 -21.65 -0.70 3.55
N MET A 183 -21.08 0.48 3.82
CA MET A 183 -21.84 1.59 4.39
C MET A 183 -23.05 1.85 3.51
N ASN A 184 -24.22 1.71 4.13
CA ASN A 184 -25.52 1.76 3.49
C ASN A 184 -25.85 3.22 3.13
N GLU A 185 -25.77 3.58 1.85
CA GLU A 185 -26.30 4.83 1.30
C GLU A 185 -27.84 4.84 1.25
N ARG A 186 -28.51 4.65 2.40
CA ARG A 186 -29.98 4.77 2.50
C ARG A 186 -30.46 5.73 3.59
N LEU A 187 -29.67 6.77 3.89
CA LEU A 187 -30.15 7.93 4.63
C LEU A 187 -30.34 9.20 3.79
N LYS A 188 -30.19 9.16 2.45
CA LYS A 188 -30.49 10.33 1.61
C LYS A 188 -31.60 10.05 0.58
N LYS A 189 -32.68 10.81 0.77
CA LYS A 189 -33.79 11.14 -0.13
C LYS A 189 -34.97 10.16 -0.25
N LYS A 190 -35.85 10.24 0.76
CA LYS A 190 -37.25 10.60 0.48
C LYS A 190 -37.27 11.92 -0.30
N ARG A 191 -37.53 11.88 -1.62
CA ARG A 191 -38.51 12.76 -2.31
C ARG A 191 -38.50 12.51 -3.83
N LYS A 192 -39.61 11.89 -4.25
CA LYS A 192 -40.36 12.01 -5.52
C LYS A 192 -39.70 11.52 -6.83
N GLY A 193 -40.40 10.58 -7.49
CA GLY A 193 -40.28 10.29 -8.92
C GLY A 193 -39.96 8.84 -9.20
N GLY A 194 -40.99 7.98 -9.29
CA GLY A 194 -40.84 6.53 -9.38
C GLY A 194 -40.31 6.03 -10.73
N TYR A 195 -39.24 5.24 -10.66
CA TYR A 195 -38.82 4.33 -11.72
C TYR A 195 -38.63 2.94 -11.10
N LYS A 196 -39.34 1.94 -11.65
CA LYS A 196 -39.37 0.55 -11.20
C LYS A 196 -37.98 -0.07 -11.33
N SER A 197 -37.36 -0.40 -10.21
CA SER A 197 -36.34 -1.46 -10.14
C SER A 197 -36.88 -2.51 -9.20
N VAL A 198 -37.39 -3.59 -9.79
CA VAL A 198 -37.91 -4.77 -9.10
C VAL A 198 -36.71 -5.48 -8.47
N ARG A 199 -36.44 -5.17 -7.20
CA ARG A 199 -35.82 -6.12 -6.29
C ARG A 199 -36.98 -6.93 -5.73
N HIS A 200 -37.03 -8.21 -6.09
CA HIS A 200 -37.89 -9.18 -5.44
C HIS A 200 -37.50 -9.19 -3.96
N VAL A 201 -38.31 -8.54 -3.14
CA VAL A 201 -38.38 -8.88 -1.72
C VAL A 201 -39.25 -10.12 -1.73
N ASP A 202 -38.73 -11.25 -1.24
CA ASP A 202 -39.56 -12.42 -0.96
C ASP A 202 -40.51 -12.03 0.17
N ILE A 203 -41.61 -11.41 -0.24
CA ILE A 203 -42.80 -11.22 0.56
C ILE A 203 -43.51 -12.56 0.45
N TYR A 204 -43.70 -13.25 1.58
CA TYR A 204 -44.50 -14.46 1.64
C TYR A 204 -45.83 -14.20 0.93
N ASP A 205 -46.09 -14.92 -0.15
CA ASP A 205 -47.41 -14.96 -0.79
C ASP A 205 -48.29 -15.89 0.05
N ASP A 206 -49.55 -15.53 0.29
CA ASP A 206 -50.47 -16.29 1.16
C ASP A 206 -50.78 -17.70 0.61
N ASN A 207 -50.32 -18.02 -0.61
CA ASN A 207 -50.43 -19.34 -1.23
C ASN A 207 -49.12 -20.16 -1.20
N ASP A 208 -48.02 -19.62 -0.70
CA ASP A 208 -46.74 -20.32 -0.69
C ASP A 208 -46.61 -21.25 0.53
N ARG A 209 -46.38 -22.54 0.27
CA ARG A 209 -46.15 -23.59 1.29
C ARG A 209 -44.86 -23.41 2.10
N ASN A 210 -44.11 -22.34 1.85
CA ASN A 210 -42.82 -22.07 2.49
C ASN A 210 -42.95 -21.84 4.00
N GLU A 211 -44.06 -21.25 4.45
CA GLU A 211 -44.32 -21.04 5.89
C GLU A 211 -44.53 -22.37 6.64
N ASP A 212 -45.20 -23.34 6.01
CA ASP A 212 -45.40 -24.68 6.58
C ASP A 212 -44.07 -25.46 6.70
N GLU A 213 -43.17 -25.28 5.73
CA GLU A 213 -41.86 -25.93 5.71
C GLU A 213 -40.93 -25.35 6.78
N ASP A 214 -40.89 -24.02 6.92
CA ASP A 214 -40.11 -23.35 7.96
C ASP A 214 -40.64 -23.69 9.36
N THR A 215 -41.96 -23.75 9.53
CA THR A 215 -42.60 -24.15 10.80
C THR A 215 -42.24 -25.59 11.15
N LYS A 216 -42.29 -26.52 10.18
CA LYS A 216 -41.87 -27.92 10.42
C LYS A 216 -40.40 -28.01 10.79
N TYR A 217 -39.53 -27.25 10.12
CA TYR A 217 -38.10 -27.24 10.42
C TYR A 217 -37.83 -26.80 11.87
N VAL A 218 -38.46 -25.70 12.31
CA VAL A 218 -38.30 -25.16 13.66
C VAL A 218 -38.82 -26.15 14.71
N ILE A 219 -40.00 -26.75 14.50
CA ILE A 219 -40.55 -27.78 15.41
C ILE A 219 -39.60 -28.98 15.50
N ASN A 220 -39.04 -29.42 14.38
CA ASN A 220 -38.14 -30.58 14.37
C ASN A 220 -36.83 -30.27 15.11
N GLN A 221 -36.28 -29.07 14.97
CA GLN A 221 -35.11 -28.61 15.72
C GLN A 221 -35.38 -28.52 17.23
N MET A 222 -36.56 -28.03 17.63
CA MET A 222 -36.97 -28.02 19.04
C MET A 222 -37.09 -29.44 19.63
N ARG A 223 -37.67 -30.38 18.86
CA ARG A 223 -37.77 -31.79 19.28
C ARG A 223 -36.39 -32.44 19.41
N HIS A 224 -35.48 -32.17 18.47
CA HIS A 224 -34.10 -32.65 18.56
C HIS A 224 -33.40 -32.12 19.82
N SER A 225 -33.65 -30.86 20.18
CA SER A 225 -33.09 -30.24 21.38
C SER A 225 -33.62 -30.90 22.66
N GLN A 226 -34.92 -31.21 22.73
CA GLN A 226 -35.53 -31.93 23.86
C GLN A 226 -34.98 -33.37 24.01
N LEU A 227 -34.86 -34.11 22.92
CA LEU A 227 -34.30 -35.47 22.94
C LEU A 227 -32.83 -35.49 23.36
N SER A 228 -32.08 -34.44 22.99
CA SER A 228 -30.68 -34.31 23.38
C SER A 228 -30.54 -34.04 24.89
N LEU A 229 -31.46 -33.28 25.48
CA LEU A 229 -31.50 -33.05 26.92
C LEU A 229 -31.91 -34.29 27.73
N GLN A 230 -32.81 -35.13 27.20
CA GLN A 230 -33.24 -36.36 27.89
C GLN A 230 -32.22 -37.49 27.83
N LYS A 231 -31.35 -37.54 26.82
CA LYS A 231 -30.27 -38.56 26.71
C LYS A 231 -29.00 -38.19 27.50
N GLY A 232 -28.98 -37.02 28.14
CA GLY A 232 -27.84 -36.49 28.89
C GLY A 232 -27.88 -36.73 30.41
N PHE A 233 -28.80 -37.56 30.91
CA PHE A 233 -28.89 -37.99 32.31
C PHE A 233 -28.98 -39.51 32.40
#